data_AF-A0A6A9TC66-F1
#
_entry.id   AF-A0A6A9TC66-F1
#
_cell.length_a   1.000
_cell.length_b   1.000
_cell.length_c   1.000
_cell.angle_alpha   90.00
_cell.angle_beta   90.00
_cell.angle_gamma   90.00
#
_symmetry.space_group_name_H-M   'P 1'
#
loop_
_entity.id
_entity.type
_entity.pdbx_description
1 polymer ?
#
loop_
_entity_poly.entity_id
_entity_poly.type
_entity_poly.pdbx_seq_one_letter_code
_entity_poly.pdbx_strand_id
1 'polypeptide(L)'
;MVVQTNVLGEELQACSTDPETGYLRDGHCSAVDGDRGRHHLCAVVTDEFLRYSKQRGNDLITPRPEVDFPGLEPGDRWCLCVDRWVEALDAGARRR
;
A
#
# COMPACT_ATOMS: atom_id res chain seq x y z
N MET A 1 22.11 -3.41 8.10
CA MET A 1 20.67 -3.21 7.82
C MET A 1 20.00 -2.97 9.15
N VAL A 2 19.26 -1.87 9.29
CA VAL A 2 18.46 -1.62 10.49
C VAL A 2 17.24 -2.54 10.38
N VAL A 3 17.08 -3.44 11.34
CA VAL A 3 15.88 -4.29 11.42
C VAL A 3 14.72 -3.38 11.82
N GLN A 4 13.72 -3.26 10.96
CA GLN A 4 12.50 -2.52 11.26
C GLN A 4 11.48 -3.44 11.89
N THR A 5 10.59 -2.86 12.69
CA THR A 5 9.59 -3.61 13.43
C THR A 5 8.19 -3.36 12.89
N ASN A 6 7.35 -4.39 12.98
CA ASN A 6 5.93 -4.29 12.71
C ASN A 6 5.22 -3.56 13.88
N VAL A 7 3.90 -3.33 13.73
CA VAL A 7 3.08 -2.64 14.75
C VAL A 7 2.98 -3.36 16.09
N LEU A 8 3.40 -4.64 16.16
CA LEU A 8 3.44 -5.45 17.38
C LEU A 8 4.82 -5.40 18.06
N GLY A 9 5.80 -4.70 17.47
CA GLY A 9 7.17 -4.63 17.97
C GLY A 9 8.05 -5.81 17.57
N GLU A 10 7.58 -6.69 16.68
CA GLU A 10 8.32 -7.83 16.15
C GLU A 10 9.01 -7.48 14.83
N GLU A 11 9.81 -8.38 14.26
CA GLU A 11 10.45 -8.17 12.96
C GLU A 11 9.42 -7.88 11.84
N LEU A 12 9.71 -6.89 11.00
CA LEU A 12 8.88 -6.55 9.85
C LEU A 12 8.94 -7.67 8.80
N GLN A 13 7.79 -8.28 8.53
CA GLN A 13 7.66 -9.35 7.54
C GLN A 13 7.40 -8.78 6.14
N ALA A 14 7.69 -9.59 5.11
CA ALA A 14 7.34 -9.29 3.73
C ALA A 14 5.81 -9.13 3.59
N CYS A 15 5.39 -8.09 2.87
CA CYS A 15 4.00 -7.87 2.51
C CYS A 15 3.60 -8.70 1.28
N SER A 16 4.37 -8.56 0.19
CA SER A 16 4.15 -9.27 -1.08
C SER A 16 5.41 -9.28 -1.94
N THR A 17 5.67 -10.38 -2.63
CA THR A 17 6.73 -10.50 -3.65
C THR A 17 6.18 -10.75 -5.05
N ASP A 18 4.87 -10.98 -5.18
CA ASP A 18 4.16 -11.17 -6.45
C ASP A 18 2.69 -10.73 -6.29
N PRO A 19 2.32 -9.50 -6.70
CA PRO A 19 3.21 -8.48 -7.25
C PRO A 19 4.21 -7.95 -6.19
N GLU A 20 5.45 -7.64 -6.61
CA GLU A 20 6.46 -7.06 -5.72
C GLU A 20 6.07 -5.64 -5.30
N THR A 21 6.03 -5.42 -3.98
CA THR A 21 5.55 -4.17 -3.39
C THR A 21 6.64 -3.43 -2.61
N GLY A 22 6.25 -2.40 -1.86
CA GLY A 22 7.16 -1.56 -1.09
C GLY A 22 7.66 -0.37 -1.90
N TYR A 23 8.02 0.70 -1.18
CA TYR A 23 8.56 1.91 -1.79
C TYR A 23 9.87 1.63 -2.56
N LEU A 24 10.70 0.74 -2.01
CA LEU A 24 11.97 0.31 -2.62
C LEU A 24 11.83 -0.86 -3.59
N ARG A 25 10.61 -1.40 -3.80
CA ARG A 25 10.38 -2.66 -4.52
C ARG A 25 11.23 -3.81 -3.95
N ASP A 26 11.10 -4.02 -2.65
CA ASP A 26 11.78 -5.08 -1.88
C ASP A 26 10.78 -6.02 -1.18
N GLY A 27 9.50 -5.86 -1.48
CA GLY A 27 8.40 -6.62 -0.90
C GLY A 27 7.98 -6.21 0.51
N HIS A 28 8.60 -5.19 1.12
CA HIS A 28 8.35 -4.79 2.50
C HIS A 28 7.76 -3.38 2.58
N CYS A 29 6.90 -3.15 3.58
CA CYS A 29 6.35 -1.82 3.86
C CYS A 29 7.26 -1.05 4.83
N SER A 30 8.54 -1.03 4.49
CA SER A 30 9.60 -0.44 5.29
C SER A 30 9.47 1.08 5.34
N ALA A 31 9.82 1.69 6.48
CA ALA A 31 9.98 3.12 6.56
C ALA A 31 11.26 3.56 5.85
N VAL A 32 11.12 4.45 4.86
CA VAL A 32 12.22 4.89 4.01
C VAL A 32 12.32 6.41 4.06
N ASP A 33 13.53 6.91 4.30
CA ASP A 33 13.80 8.34 4.23
C ASP A 33 13.49 8.87 2.82
N GLY A 34 12.59 9.85 2.74
CA GLY A 34 12.14 10.42 1.46
C GLY A 34 10.82 9.84 0.93
N ASP A 35 10.29 8.75 1.51
CA ASP A 35 8.95 8.29 1.20
C ASP A 35 7.88 9.21 1.83
N ARG A 36 7.51 10.26 1.09
CA ARG A 36 6.46 11.20 1.50
C ARG A 36 5.08 10.55 1.62
N GLY A 37 4.85 9.45 0.89
CA GLY A 37 3.58 8.72 0.91
C GLY A 37 3.42 7.85 2.16
N ARG A 38 4.54 7.50 2.82
CA ARG A 38 4.58 6.57 3.95
C ARG A 38 3.90 5.26 3.58
N HIS A 39 4.48 4.51 2.65
CA HIS A 39 4.00 3.20 2.21
C HIS A 39 4.27 2.12 3.26
N HIS A 40 3.82 2.34 4.50
CA HIS A 40 4.14 1.52 5.67
C HIS A 40 3.02 0.54 6.04
N LEU A 41 1.91 0.55 5.29
CA LEU A 41 0.72 -0.24 5.60
C LEU A 41 0.55 -1.35 4.57
N CYS A 42 0.79 -2.60 4.98
CA CYS A 42 0.45 -3.76 4.16
C CYS A 42 -1.06 -4.02 4.23
N ALA A 43 -1.74 -4.00 3.09
CA ALA A 43 -3.16 -4.33 3.01
C ALA A 43 -3.45 -5.31 1.88
N VAL A 44 -4.44 -6.16 2.09
CA VAL A 44 -5.14 -6.85 1.00
C VAL A 44 -6.13 -5.86 0.40
N VAL A 45 -5.92 -5.46 -0.85
CA VAL A 45 -6.78 -4.48 -1.50
C VAL A 45 -8.09 -5.10 -1.97
N THR A 46 -9.16 -4.32 -1.92
CA THR A 46 -10.49 -4.73 -2.38
C THR A 46 -10.91 -3.93 -3.60
N ASP A 47 -11.85 -4.46 -4.38
CA ASP A 47 -12.45 -3.74 -5.51
C ASP A 47 -13.06 -2.39 -5.08
N GLU A 48 -13.72 -2.33 -3.92
CA GLU A 48 -14.25 -1.09 -3.35
C GLU A 48 -13.14 -0.06 -3.07
N PHE A 49 -12.06 -0.49 -2.41
CA PHE A 49 -10.92 0.36 -2.12
C PHE A 49 -10.26 0.86 -3.41
N LEU A 50 -10.01 -0.01 -4.38
CA LEU A 50 -9.38 0.34 -5.65
C LEU A 50 -10.19 1.39 -6.41
N ARG A 51 -11.51 1.20 -6.52
CA ARG A 51 -12.41 2.18 -7.15
C ARG A 51 -12.46 3.50 -6.38
N TYR A 52 -12.55 3.45 -5.06
CA TYR A 52 -12.54 4.63 -4.21
C TYR A 52 -11.23 5.41 -4.38
N SER A 53 -10.08 4.73 -4.25
CA SER A 53 -8.74 5.33 -4.35
C SER A 53 -8.56 6.02 -5.71
N LYS A 54 -8.97 5.35 -6.80
CA LYS A 54 -8.94 5.93 -8.15
C LYS A 54 -9.78 7.21 -8.26
N GLN A 55 -10.99 7.24 -7.70
CA GLN A 55 -11.82 8.45 -7.67
C GLN A 55 -11.20 9.60 -6.86
N ARG A 56 -10.31 9.30 -5.90
CA ARG A 56 -9.55 10.27 -5.11
C ARG A 56 -8.19 10.64 -5.72
N GLY A 57 -7.97 10.27 -6.99
CA GLY A 57 -6.75 10.57 -7.74
C GLY A 57 -5.57 9.65 -7.42
N ASN A 58 -5.81 8.53 -6.72
CA ASN A 58 -4.81 7.50 -6.46
C ASN A 58 -5.14 6.24 -7.28
N ASP A 59 -4.82 6.28 -8.58
CA ASP A 59 -5.10 5.15 -9.48
C ASP A 59 -4.11 4.00 -9.27
N LEU A 60 -4.55 2.99 -8.52
CA LEU A 60 -3.82 1.73 -8.29
C LEU A 60 -4.27 0.60 -9.23
N ILE A 61 -5.12 0.87 -10.21
CA ILE A 61 -5.65 -0.14 -11.13
C ILE A 61 -4.86 -0.13 -12.43
N THR A 62 -4.58 1.06 -12.96
CA THR A 62 -3.91 1.19 -14.27
C THR A 62 -2.43 0.81 -14.16
N PRO A 63 -1.93 -0.18 -14.93
CA PRO A 63 -0.51 -0.52 -14.97
C PRO A 63 0.34 0.67 -15.41
N ARG A 64 1.53 0.81 -14.81
CA ARG A 64 2.54 1.83 -15.14
C ARG A 64 3.93 1.19 -15.22
N PRO A 65 4.27 0.56 -16.36
CA PRO A 65 5.54 -0.13 -16.56
C PRO A 65 6.77 0.78 -16.36
N GLU A 66 6.63 2.08 -16.58
CA GLU A 66 7.69 3.07 -16.44
C GLU A 66 8.19 3.28 -15.00
N VAL A 67 7.40 2.86 -14.00
CA VAL A 67 7.75 2.90 -12.57
C VAL A 67 7.59 1.52 -11.91
N ASP A 68 7.63 0.46 -12.71
CA ASP A 68 7.48 -0.92 -12.26
C ASP A 68 6.26 -1.10 -11.34
N PHE A 69 5.10 -0.72 -11.87
CA PHE A 69 3.82 -0.88 -11.20
C PHE A 69 2.88 -1.71 -12.09
N PRO A 70 2.49 -2.92 -11.67
CA PRO A 70 1.71 -3.82 -12.52
C PRO A 70 0.24 -3.43 -12.64
N GLY A 71 -0.26 -2.53 -11.79
CA GLY A 71 -1.70 -2.40 -11.54
C GLY A 71 -2.17 -3.51 -10.60
N LEU A 72 -3.12 -3.19 -9.73
CA LEU A 72 -3.58 -4.12 -8.69
C LEU A 72 -4.97 -4.66 -8.98
N GLU A 73 -5.18 -5.90 -8.56
CA GLU A 73 -6.44 -6.60 -8.55
C GLU A 73 -6.95 -6.83 -7.12
N PRO A 74 -8.27 -7.01 -6.92
CA PRO A 74 -8.81 -7.37 -5.63
C PRO A 74 -8.19 -8.67 -5.10
N GLY A 75 -7.63 -8.64 -3.90
CA GLY A 75 -6.90 -9.77 -3.31
C GLY A 75 -5.39 -9.56 -3.24
N ASP A 76 -4.84 -8.65 -4.04
CA ASP A 76 -3.42 -8.33 -3.98
C ASP A 76 -3.02 -7.73 -2.64
N ARG A 77 -1.81 -8.07 -2.19
CA ARG A 77 -1.18 -7.40 -1.05
C ARG A 77 -0.30 -6.27 -1.54
N TRP A 78 -0.51 -5.08 -0.99
CA TRP A 78 0.26 -3.90 -1.38
C TRP A 78 0.58 -3.01 -0.19
N CYS A 79 1.78 -2.42 -0.21
CA CYS A 79 2.17 -1.36 0.70
C CYS A 79 1.49 -0.05 0.30
N LEU A 80 0.45 0.34 1.03
CA LEU A 80 -0.32 1.55 0.78
C LEU A 80 0.28 2.74 1.54
N CYS A 81 0.18 3.93 0.94
CA CYS A 81 0.31 5.19 1.66
C CYS A 81 -0.66 5.19 2.85
N VAL A 82 -0.15 5.40 4.07
CA VAL A 82 -0.97 5.46 5.28
C VAL A 82 -2.11 6.48 5.12
N ASP A 83 -1.84 7.66 4.55
CA ASP A 83 -2.83 8.72 4.41
C ASP A 83 -3.97 8.36 3.46
N ARG A 84 -3.68 7.57 2.42
CA ARG A 84 -4.72 7.09 1.48
C ARG A 84 -5.60 6.02 2.10
N TRP A 85 -5.04 5.22 2.98
CA TRP A 85 -5.81 4.25 3.75
C TRP A 85 -6.71 4.94 4.79
N VAL A 86 -6.19 5.93 5.53
CA VAL A 86 -6.98 6.72 6.49
C VAL A 86 -8.10 7.48 5.78
N GLU A 87 -7.84 8.10 4.63
CA GLU A 87 -8.86 8.75 3.80
C GLU A 87 -10.03 7.79 3.47
N ALA A 88 -9.72 6.54 3.09
CA ALA A 88 -10.73 5.53 2.80
C ALA A 88 -11.49 5.07 4.05
N LEU A 89 -10.81 4.88 5.18
CA LEU A 89 -11.42 4.51 6.45
C LEU A 89 -12.45 5.55 6.91
N ASP A 90 -12.07 6.83 6.88
CA ASP A 90 -12.94 7.94 7.27
C ASP A 90 -14.17 8.06 6.37
N ALA A 91 -13.99 7.86 5.06
CA ALA A 91 -15.10 7.85 4.11
C ALA A 91 -16.07 6.68 4.35
N GLY A 92 -15.54 5.50 4.71
CA GLY A 92 -16.34 4.34 5.09
C GLY A 92 -17.11 4.55 6.40
N ALA A 93 -16.50 5.17 7.40
CA ALA A 93 -17.15 5.48 8.67
C ALA A 93 -18.33 6.47 8.51
N ARG A 94 -18.20 7.46 7.60
CA ARG A 94 -19.26 8.43 7.29
C ARG A 94 -20.44 7.86 6.50
N ARG A 95 -20.29 6.66 5.91
CA ARG A 95 -21.35 5.96 5.17
C ARG A 95 -22.19 5.04 6.07
N ARG A 96 -21.85 4.90 7.35
CA ARG A 96 -22.52 4.04 8.33
C ARG A 96 -23.51 4.81 9.20
#